data_AF-A0A0T5YXL8-F1
#
_entry.id   AF-A0A0T5YXL8-F1
#
_cell.length_a   1.000
_cell.length_b   1.000
_cell.length_c   1.000
_cell.angle_alpha   90.00
_cell.angle_beta   90.00
_cell.angle_gamma   90.00
#
_symmetry.space_group_name_H-M   'P 1'
#
loop_
_entity.id
_entity.type
_entity.pdbx_description
1 polymer ?
#
loop_
_entity_poly.entity_id
_entity_poly.type
_entity_poly.pdbx_seq_one_letter_code
_entity_poly.pdbx_strand_id
1 'polypeptide(L)' 'MLSEHHDIDHEFPEFHERLEAAKAADAEFAALVDKHDVLDDEIRELEERGQPIEDLDIEQMKKQRAQMKDEIFAKLRSA' A
#
# COMPACT_ATOMS: atom_id res chain seq x y z
N MET A 1 -19.15 4.27 -3.63
CA MET A 1 -18.35 5.50 -3.50
C MET A 1 -17.35 5.25 -2.38
N LEU A 2 -16.22 4.71 -2.82
CA LEU A 2 -14.90 4.46 -2.24
C LEU A 2 -14.24 3.59 -3.34
N SER A 3 -14.33 4.06 -4.60
CA SER A 3 -14.30 3.19 -5.78
C SER A 3 -13.01 3.32 -6.58
N GLU A 4 -12.05 4.02 -6.03
CA GLU A 4 -10.65 3.99 -6.43
C GLU A 4 -9.86 3.70 -5.15
N HIS A 5 -9.99 2.48 -4.64
CA HIS A 5 -9.00 1.98 -3.70
C HIS A 5 -7.65 2.01 -4.43
N HIS A 6 -6.68 2.81 -3.96
CA HIS A 6 -5.26 2.61 -4.34
C HIS A 6 -4.74 1.35 -3.65
N ASP A 7 -5.42 0.24 -3.90
CA ASP A 7 -4.85 -1.06 -3.59
C ASP A 7 -3.65 -1.23 -4.49
N ILE A 8 -2.63 -1.88 -3.95
CA ILE A 8 -1.40 -2.15 -4.70
C ILE A 8 -1.68 -2.86 -6.06
N ASP A 9 -2.79 -3.60 -6.13
CA ASP A 9 -3.35 -4.23 -7.33
C ASP A 9 -3.70 -3.23 -8.45
N HIS A 10 -4.23 -2.05 -8.11
CA HIS A 10 -4.55 -0.99 -9.07
C HIS A 10 -3.29 -0.19 -9.48
N GLU A 11 -2.28 -0.10 -8.60
CA GLU A 11 -1.00 0.53 -8.94
C GLU A 11 -0.15 -0.36 -9.88
N PHE A 12 -0.36 -1.68 -9.85
CA PHE A 12 0.38 -2.65 -10.67
C PHE A 12 -0.54 -3.63 -11.42
N PRO A 13 -1.39 -3.16 -12.34
CA PRO A 13 -2.33 -4.02 -13.06
C PRO A 13 -1.64 -5.11 -13.88
N GLU A 14 -0.43 -4.85 -14.38
CA GLU A 14 0.39 -5.81 -15.13
C GLU A 14 0.99 -6.92 -14.23
N PHE A 15 1.04 -6.71 -12.91
CA PHE A 15 1.56 -7.66 -11.94
C PHE A 15 0.46 -8.32 -11.10
N HIS A 16 -0.83 -8.02 -11.35
CA HIS A 16 -1.95 -8.54 -10.56
C HIS A 16 -1.91 -10.06 -10.35
N GLU A 17 -1.72 -10.85 -11.42
CA GLU A 17 -1.63 -12.32 -11.30
C GLU A 17 -0.42 -12.75 -10.46
N ARG A 18 0.72 -12.06 -10.58
CA ARG A 18 1.92 -12.34 -9.77
C ARG A 18 1.71 -11.94 -8.32
N LEU A 19 0.99 -10.86 -8.08
CA LEU A 19 0.72 -10.32 -6.77
C LEU A 19 -0.18 -11.26 -5.98
N GLU A 20 -1.26 -11.75 -6.60
CA GLU A 20 -2.12 -12.76 -6.01
C GLU A 20 -1.40 -14.10 -5.79
N ALA A 21 -0.58 -14.54 -6.74
CA ALA A 21 0.24 -15.74 -6.58
C ALA A 21 1.28 -15.59 -5.45
N ALA A 22 1.93 -14.43 -5.33
CA ALA A 22 2.88 -14.12 -4.29
C ALA A 22 2.21 -14.01 -2.91
N LYS A 23 1.02 -13.39 -2.82
CA LYS A 23 0.23 -13.35 -1.57
C LYS A 23 -0.19 -14.75 -1.13
N ALA A 24 -0.55 -15.62 -2.06
CA ALA A 24 -0.90 -17.00 -1.75
C ALA A 24 0.31 -17.86 -1.34
N ALA A 25 1.49 -17.57 -1.88
CA ALA A 25 2.72 -18.34 -1.64
C ALA A 25 3.55 -17.84 -0.44
N ASP A 26 3.51 -16.53 -0.14
CA ASP A 26 4.30 -15.88 0.89
C ASP A 26 3.39 -15.07 1.83
N ALA A 27 3.22 -15.59 3.05
CA ALA A 27 2.41 -14.95 4.09
C ALA A 27 3.02 -13.63 4.59
N GLU A 28 4.33 -13.47 4.53
CA GLU A 28 4.98 -12.20 4.88
C GLU A 28 4.69 -11.15 3.80
N PHE A 29 4.69 -11.55 2.53
CA PHE A 29 4.29 -10.68 1.43
C PHE A 29 2.81 -10.29 1.53
N ALA A 30 1.92 -11.23 1.85
CA ALA A 30 0.51 -10.93 2.09
C ALA A 30 0.31 -9.91 3.21
N ALA A 31 1.04 -10.06 4.33
CA ALA A 31 1.00 -9.10 5.42
C ALA A 31 1.61 -7.73 5.04
N LEU A 32 2.58 -7.70 4.13
CA LEU A 32 3.17 -6.44 3.63
C LEU A 32 2.17 -5.67 2.77
N VAL A 33 1.45 -6.37 1.87
CA VAL A 33 0.38 -5.78 1.06
C VAL A 33 -0.75 -5.26 1.94
N ASP A 34 -1.23 -6.05 2.90
CA ASP A 34 -2.29 -5.65 3.82
C ASP A 34 -1.89 -4.41 4.64
N LYS A 35 -0.64 -4.34 5.12
CA LYS A 35 -0.12 -3.15 5.82
C LYS A 35 -0.07 -1.91 4.93
N HIS A 36 0.28 -2.07 3.65
CA HIS A 36 0.29 -0.97 2.69
C HIS A 36 -1.12 -0.40 2.53
N ASP A 37 -2.11 -1.27 2.34
CA ASP A 37 -3.50 -0.87 2.11
C ASP A 37 -4.11 -0.22 3.36
N VAL A 38 -3.85 -0.77 4.55
CA VAL A 38 -4.25 -0.15 5.83
C VAL A 38 -3.63 1.23 6.01
N LEU A 39 -2.35 1.40 5.69
CA LEU A 39 -1.67 2.69 5.82
C LEU A 39 -2.20 3.72 4.81
N ASP A 40 -2.52 3.30 3.60
CA ASP A 40 -3.13 4.13 2.57
C ASP A 40 -4.51 4.64 3.00
N ASP A 41 -5.35 3.75 3.55
CA ASP A 41 -6.66 4.10 4.10
C ASP A 41 -6.54 5.02 5.32
N GLU A 42 -5.56 4.79 6.20
CA GLU A 42 -5.31 5.67 7.34
C GLU A 42 -4.89 7.07 6.88
N ILE A 43 -3.99 7.18 5.89
CA ILE A 43 -3.61 8.48 5.29
C ILE A 43 -4.85 9.19 4.75
N ARG A 44 -5.73 8.49 4.01
CA ARG A 44 -6.97 9.08 3.49
C ARG A 44 -7.88 9.57 4.60
N GLU A 45 -8.14 8.74 5.61
CA GLU A 45 -9.02 9.11 6.71
C GLU A 45 -8.49 10.36 7.43
N LEU A 46 -7.17 10.41 7.64
CA LEU A 46 -6.50 11.55 8.25
C LEU A 46 -6.56 12.82 7.37
N GLU A 47 -6.39 12.70 6.06
CA GLU A 47 -6.55 13.80 5.10
C GLU A 47 -8.01 14.30 5.04
N GLU A 48 -9.00 13.39 5.08
CA GLU A 48 -10.44 13.71 5.05
C GLU A 48 -10.93 14.34 6.36
N ARG A 49 -10.40 13.92 7.51
CA ARG A 49 -10.78 14.46 8.82
C ARG A 49 -10.36 15.92 9.01
N GLY A 50 -9.53 16.47 8.11
CA GLY A 50 -9.18 17.90 8.07
C GLY A 50 -8.58 18.43 9.38
N GLN A 51 -8.08 17.52 10.23
CA GLN A 51 -7.44 17.89 11.48
C GLN A 51 -6.03 18.40 11.18
N PRO A 52 -5.48 19.33 11.99
CA PRO A 52 -4.08 19.72 11.91
C PRO A 52 -3.25 18.60 12.52
N ILE A 53 -3.25 17.44 11.87
CA ILE A 53 -2.17 16.48 12.05
C ILE A 53 -0.94 17.24 11.60
N GLU A 54 0.11 17.24 12.41
CA GLU A 54 1.34 17.93 12.01
C GLU A 54 1.75 17.35 10.65
N ASP A 55 1.95 18.20 9.64
CA ASP A 55 2.28 17.78 8.27
C ASP A 55 3.39 16.69 8.25
N LEU A 56 4.27 16.71 9.26
CA LEU A 56 5.32 15.72 9.52
C LEU A 56 4.84 14.27 9.70
N ASP A 57 3.69 14.03 10.32
CA ASP A 57 3.18 12.68 10.56
C ASP A 57 2.59 12.09 9.27
N ILE A 58 1.78 12.87 8.54
CA ILE A 58 1.28 12.48 7.22
C ILE A 58 2.44 12.26 6.24
N GLU A 59 3.45 13.14 6.26
CA GLU A 59 4.66 12.97 5.43
C GLU A 59 5.46 11.71 5.79
N GLN A 60 5.50 11.32 7.07
CA GLN A 60 6.10 10.05 7.47
C GLN A 60 5.29 8.85 6.96
N MET A 61 3.96 8.88 7.10
CA MET A 61 3.08 7.83 6.61
C MET A 61 3.20 7.69 5.08
N LYS A 62 3.23 8.80 4.35
CA LYS A 62 3.47 8.82 2.89
C LYS A 62 4.81 8.20 2.51
N LYS A 63 5.87 8.47 3.27
CA LYS A 63 7.19 7.83 3.07
C LYS A 63 7.13 6.34 3.35
N GLN A 64 6.46 5.91 4.42
CA GLN A 64 6.30 4.48 4.74
C GLN A 64 5.51 3.76 3.64
N ARG A 65 4.42 4.35 3.15
CA ARG A 65 3.65 3.85 2.01
C ARG A 65 4.53 3.66 0.78
N ALA A 66 5.34 4.66 0.44
CA ALA A 66 6.27 4.58 -0.69
C ALA A 66 7.32 3.45 -0.50
N GLN A 67 7.86 3.29 0.71
CA GLN A 67 8.82 2.22 1.03
C GLN A 67 8.19 0.83 0.88
N MET A 68 6.98 0.63 1.42
CA MET A 68 6.26 -0.64 1.29
C MET A 68 5.98 -0.96 -0.19
N LYS A 69 5.61 0.05 -0.97
CA LYS A 69 5.42 -0.11 -2.41
C LYS A 69 6.71 -0.55 -3.13
N ASP A 70 7.83 0.09 -2.84
CA ASP A 70 9.12 -0.28 -3.42
C ASP A 70 9.52 -1.71 -3.04
N GLU A 71 9.27 -2.13 -1.80
CA GLU A 71 9.52 -3.49 -1.33
C GLU A 71 8.62 -4.52 -2.04
N ILE A 72 7.34 -4.21 -2.19
CA ILE A 72 6.38 -5.05 -2.91
C ILE A 72 6.82 -5.19 -4.37
N PHE A 73 7.16 -4.09 -5.03
CA PHE A 73 7.65 -4.11 -6.41
C PHE A 73 8.95 -4.90 -6.57
N ALA A 74 9.89 -4.77 -5.62
CA ALA A 74 11.13 -5.53 -5.64
C ALA A 74 10.88 -7.04 -5.52
N LYS A 75 9.96 -7.46 -4.63
CA LYS A 75 9.55 -8.87 -4.50
C LYS A 75 8.86 -9.39 -5.76
N LEU A 76 7.96 -8.61 -6.36
CA LEU A 76 7.29 -8.96 -7.62
C LEU A 76 8.25 -9.10 -8.80
N ARG A 77 9.32 -8.30 -8.84
CA ARG A 77 10.35 -8.36 -9.88
C ARG A 77 11.35 -9.49 -9.67
N SER A 78 11.56 -9.90 -8.42
CA SER A 78 12.49 -10.97 -8.06
C SER A 78 11.87 -12.37 -8.12
N ALA A 79 10.55 -12.47 -8.29
CA ALA A 79 9.80 -13.72 -8.37
C ALA A 79 9.70 -14.30 -9.80
#